data_AF-A0A229H8K7-F1
#
_entry.id   AF-A0A229H8K7-F1
#
_cell.length_a   1.000
_cell.length_b   1.000
_cell.length_c   1.000
_cell.angle_alpha   90.00
_cell.angle_beta   90.00
_cell.angle_gamma   90.00
#
_symmetry.space_group_name_H-M   'P 1'
#
loop_
_entity.id
_entity.type
_entity.pdbx_description
1 polymer ?
#
loop_
_entity_poly.entity_id
_entity_poly.type
_entity_poly.pdbx_seq_one_letter_code
_entity_poly.pdbx_strand_id
1 'polypeptide(L)'
;MYELEALLREYDRARGYTDELWQDLTPDEVIWRPREDFSAIGWHLGHQAHVAHFMIRNLTAAEPSPDPALDSLMDSALPEQFRGALPTVRRLTAFRETVAERVHARIGDIAAGKVSAPTQMTIVGTQLLTALINHEYQHDQWIGEVRSEHLGHALPTDPDSDHVRRIDGYLVLHPYV
;
A
#
# COMPACT_ATOMS: atom_id res chain seq x y z
N MET A 1 21.59 6.14 1.24
CA MET A 1 20.72 5.95 0.06
C MET A 1 20.47 4.46 0.00
N TYR A 2 19.22 4.02 0.11
CA TYR A 2 18.94 2.58 0.12
C TYR A 2 19.12 1.98 -1.27
N GLU A 3 19.67 0.77 -1.32
CA GLU A 3 19.62 -0.08 -2.50
C GLU A 3 18.17 -0.48 -2.77
N LEU A 4 17.76 -0.53 -4.04
CA LEU A 4 16.37 -0.85 -4.43
C LEU A 4 15.89 -2.19 -3.87
N GLU A 5 16.77 -3.19 -3.79
CA GLU A 5 16.44 -4.49 -3.19
C GLU A 5 16.14 -4.39 -1.69
N ALA A 6 16.82 -3.50 -0.96
CA ALA A 6 16.52 -3.27 0.44
C ALA A 6 15.16 -2.59 0.59
N LEU A 7 14.85 -1.62 -0.27
CA LEU A 7 13.53 -0.99 -0.30
C LEU A 7 12.41 -1.96 -0.68
N LEU A 8 12.65 -2.91 -1.59
CA LEU A 8 11.66 -3.95 -1.90
C LEU A 8 11.36 -4.82 -0.68
N ARG A 9 12.36 -5.16 0.13
CA ARG A 9 12.14 -5.87 1.40
C ARG A 9 11.36 -5.03 2.41
N GLU A 10 11.63 -3.72 2.49
CA GLU A 10 10.83 -2.81 3.33
C GLU A 10 9.39 -2.68 2.82
N TYR A 11 9.18 -2.69 1.51
CA TYR A 11 7.84 -2.71 0.90
C TYR A 11 7.08 -3.99 1.21
N ASP A 12 7.73 -5.15 1.15
CA ASP A 12 7.12 -6.41 1.56
C ASP A 12 6.79 -6.42 3.06
N ARG A 13 7.67 -5.86 3.89
CA ARG A 13 7.41 -5.74 5.32
C ARG A 13 6.23 -4.82 5.62
N ALA A 14 6.12 -3.68 4.94
CA ALA A 14 4.99 -2.77 5.10
C ALA A 14 3.68 -3.48 4.72
N ARG A 15 3.64 -4.13 3.55
CA ARG A 15 2.45 -4.90 3.13
C ARG A 15 2.12 -6.07 4.05
N GLY A 16 3.14 -6.72 4.61
CA GLY A 16 2.97 -7.77 5.62
C GLY A 16 2.35 -7.25 6.91
N TYR A 17 2.77 -6.07 7.36
CA TYR A 17 2.15 -5.40 8.51
C TYR A 17 0.70 -5.00 8.20
N THR A 18 0.42 -4.48 7.01
CA THR A 18 -0.96 -4.26 6.55
C THR A 18 -1.77 -5.55 6.64
N ASP A 19 -1.21 -6.68 6.20
CA ASP A 19 -1.88 -7.98 6.24
C ASP A 19 -2.23 -8.44 7.65
N GLU A 20 -1.33 -8.24 8.62
CA GLU A 20 -1.60 -8.50 10.04
C GLU A 20 -2.76 -7.67 10.60
N LEU A 21 -3.07 -6.51 10.01
CA LEU A 21 -4.19 -5.67 10.44
C LEU A 21 -5.57 -6.15 9.97
N TRP A 22 -5.68 -7.07 9.01
CA TRP A 22 -6.99 -7.43 8.46
C TRP A 22 -7.23 -8.94 8.26
N GLN A 23 -6.19 -9.76 8.15
CA GLN A 23 -6.36 -11.17 7.73
C GLN A 23 -7.18 -12.04 8.70
N ASP A 24 -7.23 -11.68 9.98
CA ASP A 24 -8.04 -12.36 10.99
C ASP A 24 -9.47 -11.81 11.11
N LEU A 25 -9.80 -10.73 10.40
CA LEU A 25 -11.12 -10.13 10.39
C LEU A 25 -12.08 -10.89 9.46
N THR A 26 -13.36 -10.87 9.81
CA THR A 26 -14.40 -11.40 8.95
C THR A 26 -14.60 -10.52 7.71
N PRO A 27 -15.14 -11.06 6.59
CA PRO A 27 -15.43 -10.25 5.41
C PRO A 27 -16.35 -9.05 5.68
N ASP A 28 -17.30 -9.20 6.60
CA ASP A 28 -18.22 -8.13 6.98
C ASP A 28 -17.49 -7.01 7.71
N GLU A 29 -16.56 -7.33 8.61
CA GLU A 29 -15.71 -6.33 9.29
C GLU A 29 -14.80 -5.58 8.31
N VAL A 30 -14.26 -6.27 7.30
CA VAL A 30 -13.39 -5.64 6.29
C VAL A 30 -14.14 -4.61 5.45
N ILE A 31 -15.42 -4.83 5.14
CA ILE A 31 -16.23 -3.89 4.35
C ILE A 31 -17.04 -2.89 5.19
N TRP A 32 -17.05 -3.08 6.51
CA TRP A 32 -17.80 -2.23 7.42
C TRP A 32 -17.12 -0.88 7.62
N ARG A 33 -17.93 0.16 7.86
CA ARG A 33 -17.48 1.50 8.23
C ARG A 33 -18.32 2.07 9.37
N PRO A 34 -17.71 2.85 10.28
CA PRO A 34 -18.41 3.42 11.43
C PRO A 34 -19.45 4.49 11.06
N ARG A 35 -19.20 5.22 9.96
CA ARG A 35 -20.04 6.33 9.46
C ARG A 35 -19.79 6.56 7.97
N GLU A 36 -20.64 7.34 7.34
CA GLU A 36 -20.63 7.56 5.89
C GLU A 36 -19.37 8.30 5.39
N ASP A 37 -18.83 9.20 6.21
CA ASP A 37 -17.58 9.95 5.99
C ASP A 37 -16.37 9.18 6.53
N PHE A 38 -16.39 7.84 6.45
CA PHE A 38 -15.25 7.00 6.80
C PHE A 38 -15.05 5.93 5.73
N SER A 39 -13.79 5.64 5.41
CA SER A 39 -13.43 4.53 4.53
C SER A 39 -13.39 3.23 5.35
N ALA A 40 -13.96 2.15 4.81
CA ALA A 40 -13.79 0.82 5.39
C ALA A 40 -12.35 0.31 5.19
N ILE A 41 -11.91 -0.66 6.00
CA ILE A 41 -10.59 -1.31 5.88
C ILE A 41 -10.35 -1.77 4.42
N GLY A 42 -11.32 -2.44 3.82
CA GLY A 42 -11.25 -2.91 2.43
C GLY A 42 -11.04 -1.82 1.39
N TRP A 43 -11.48 -0.57 1.66
CA TRP A 43 -11.17 0.55 0.78
C TRP A 43 -9.70 0.93 0.85
N HIS A 44 -9.13 1.03 2.06
CA HIS A 44 -7.70 1.33 2.23
C HIS A 44 -6.82 0.26 1.57
N LEU A 45 -7.17 -1.02 1.73
CA LEU A 45 -6.49 -2.15 1.08
C LEU A 45 -6.45 -2.00 -0.44
N GLY A 46 -7.57 -1.64 -1.06
CA GLY A 46 -7.62 -1.40 -2.51
C GLY A 46 -6.90 -0.13 -2.93
N HIS A 47 -7.01 0.95 -2.14
CA HIS A 47 -6.38 2.23 -2.40
C HIS A 47 -4.84 2.17 -2.37
N GLN A 48 -4.27 1.52 -1.36
CA GLN A 48 -2.83 1.24 -1.24
C GLN A 48 -2.28 0.64 -2.54
N ALA A 49 -2.90 -0.45 -3.02
CA ALA A 49 -2.51 -1.08 -4.29
C ALA A 49 -2.79 -0.19 -5.52
N HIS A 50 -3.90 0.56 -5.53
CA HIS A 50 -4.19 1.47 -6.63
C HIS A 50 -3.10 2.54 -6.78
N VAL A 51 -2.67 3.17 -5.69
CA VAL A 51 -1.61 4.19 -5.69
C VAL A 51 -0.27 3.57 -6.09
N ALA A 52 0.09 2.41 -5.53
CA ALA A 52 1.33 1.70 -5.88
C ALA A 52 1.41 1.44 -7.40
N HIS A 53 0.35 0.90 -7.99
CA HIS A 53 0.29 0.66 -9.41
C HIS A 53 0.29 1.96 -10.23
N PHE A 54 -0.48 2.97 -9.82
CA PHE A 54 -0.54 4.26 -10.49
C PHE A 54 0.83 4.94 -10.55
N MET A 55 1.58 4.95 -9.45
CA MET A 55 2.90 5.55 -9.39
C MET A 55 3.91 4.77 -10.24
N ILE A 56 4.00 3.45 -10.07
CA ILE A 56 4.91 2.61 -10.87
C ILE A 56 4.61 2.78 -12.37
N ARG A 57 3.34 2.69 -12.77
CA ARG A 57 2.99 2.73 -14.20
C ARG A 57 3.28 4.11 -14.82
N ASN A 58 2.99 5.19 -14.12
CA ASN A 58 3.13 6.52 -14.72
C ASN A 58 4.56 7.06 -14.67
N LEU A 59 5.35 6.64 -13.67
CA LEU A 59 6.71 7.17 -13.46
C LEU A 59 7.81 6.24 -13.97
N THR A 60 7.50 4.97 -14.25
CA THR A 60 8.53 4.00 -14.66
C THR A 60 8.18 3.16 -15.89
N ALA A 61 6.91 2.82 -16.13
CA ALA A 61 6.51 1.98 -17.27
C ALA A 61 5.02 2.15 -17.61
N ALA A 62 4.67 2.57 -18.82
CA ALA A 62 3.27 2.80 -19.22
C ALA A 62 2.42 1.50 -19.32
N GLU A 63 2.10 0.89 -18.18
CA GLU A 63 1.33 -0.34 -18.04
C GLU A 63 -0.17 -0.08 -17.83
N PRO A 64 -1.06 -0.92 -18.37
CA PRO A 64 -2.50 -0.83 -18.11
C PRO A 64 -2.86 -1.22 -16.67
N SER A 65 -3.93 -0.65 -16.10
CA SER A 65 -4.43 -1.07 -14.77
C SER A 65 -4.73 -2.58 -14.73
N PRO A 66 -4.34 -3.31 -13.66
CA PRO A 66 -4.65 -4.73 -13.52
C PRO A 66 -6.15 -4.97 -13.32
N ASP A 67 -6.88 -3.99 -12.76
CA ASP A 67 -8.32 -4.03 -12.62
C ASP A 67 -8.90 -2.62 -12.82
N PRO A 68 -9.12 -2.18 -14.08
CA PRO A 68 -9.59 -0.83 -14.38
C PRO A 68 -10.93 -0.47 -13.74
N ALA A 69 -11.75 -1.47 -13.40
CA ALA A 69 -13.02 -1.25 -12.73
C ALA A 69 -12.88 -0.85 -11.26
N LEU A 70 -11.68 -1.01 -10.66
CA LEU A 70 -11.36 -0.51 -9.33
C LEU A 70 -10.77 0.90 -9.34
N ASP A 71 -10.24 1.38 -10.48
CA ASP A 71 -9.49 2.64 -10.53
C ASP A 71 -10.30 3.82 -9.99
N SER A 72 -11.56 4.00 -10.39
CA SER A 72 -12.40 5.10 -9.92
C SER A 72 -12.86 4.93 -8.47
N LEU A 73 -13.04 3.69 -8.01
CA LEU A 73 -13.49 3.40 -6.65
C LEU A 73 -12.36 3.62 -5.64
N MET A 74 -11.13 3.28 -6.02
CA MET A 74 -9.94 3.36 -5.18
C MET A 74 -9.23 4.71 -5.27
N ASP A 75 -9.69 5.63 -6.12
CA ASP A 75 -9.18 7.00 -6.17
C ASP A 75 -9.62 7.79 -4.93
N SER A 76 -8.65 8.36 -4.20
CA SER A 76 -8.94 9.23 -3.04
C SER A 76 -9.72 10.49 -3.41
N ALA A 77 -9.71 10.91 -4.69
CA ALA A 77 -10.53 12.02 -5.17
C ALA A 77 -12.04 11.69 -5.12
N LEU A 78 -12.43 10.41 -5.06
CA LEU A 78 -13.81 10.01 -4.80
C LEU A 78 -14.17 10.34 -3.34
N PRO A 79 -15.21 11.17 -3.08
CA PRO A 79 -15.62 11.49 -1.72
C PRO A 79 -16.00 10.24 -0.90
N GLU A 80 -15.73 10.27 0.41
CA GLU A 80 -15.89 9.12 1.32
C GLU A 80 -17.27 8.49 1.33
N GLN A 81 -18.32 9.30 1.23
CA GLN A 81 -19.70 8.83 1.16
C GLN A 81 -19.93 7.81 0.04
N PHE A 82 -19.18 7.91 -1.07
CA PHE A 82 -19.29 7.05 -2.23
C PHE A 82 -18.38 5.82 -2.22
N ARG A 83 -17.59 5.63 -1.14
CA ARG A 83 -16.63 4.51 -1.01
C ARG A 83 -17.21 3.23 -0.41
N GLY A 84 -18.51 3.20 -0.10
CA GLY A 84 -19.15 2.11 0.67
C GLY A 84 -19.47 0.83 -0.12
N ALA A 85 -19.59 0.89 -1.44
CA ALA A 85 -19.88 -0.28 -2.27
C ALA A 85 -18.58 -1.00 -2.68
N LEU A 86 -18.03 -1.79 -1.77
CA LEU A 86 -16.73 -2.44 -1.98
C LEU A 86 -16.83 -3.78 -2.73
N PRO A 87 -15.80 -4.14 -3.53
CA PRO A 87 -15.66 -5.49 -4.05
C PRO A 87 -15.43 -6.51 -2.93
N THR A 88 -15.56 -7.80 -3.26
CA THR A 88 -15.28 -8.88 -2.29
C THR A 88 -13.83 -8.83 -1.80
N VAL A 89 -13.60 -9.25 -0.55
CA VAL A 89 -12.25 -9.39 0.03
C VAL A 89 -11.32 -10.18 -0.89
N ARG A 90 -11.80 -11.29 -1.45
CA ARG A 90 -11.04 -12.10 -2.43
C ARG A 90 -10.55 -11.29 -3.64
N ARG A 91 -11.38 -10.38 -4.19
CA ARG A 91 -10.99 -9.53 -5.33
C ARG A 91 -9.97 -8.47 -4.90
N LEU A 92 -10.11 -7.89 -3.70
CA LEU A 92 -9.13 -6.95 -3.15
C LEU A 92 -7.78 -7.63 -2.94
N THR A 93 -7.76 -8.83 -2.34
CA THR A 93 -6.53 -9.61 -2.14
C THR A 93 -5.84 -9.89 -3.48
N ALA A 94 -6.57 -10.42 -4.46
CA ALA A 94 -6.01 -10.70 -5.78
C ALA A 94 -5.48 -9.43 -6.49
N PHE A 95 -6.15 -8.29 -6.33
CA PHE A 95 -5.68 -7.01 -6.85
C PHE A 95 -4.38 -6.57 -6.17
N ARG A 96 -4.31 -6.63 -4.83
CA ARG A 96 -3.10 -6.29 -4.07
C ARG A 96 -1.91 -7.18 -4.44
N GLU A 97 -2.13 -8.49 -4.57
CA GLU A 97 -1.11 -9.45 -4.99
C GLU A 97 -0.58 -9.13 -6.40
N THR A 98 -1.49 -8.95 -7.37
CA THR A 98 -1.12 -8.62 -8.75
C THR A 98 -0.33 -7.32 -8.84
N VAL A 99 -0.75 -6.28 -8.10
CA VAL A 99 -0.03 -5.00 -8.08
C VAL A 99 1.36 -5.18 -7.49
N ALA A 100 1.49 -5.92 -6.40
CA ALA A 100 2.78 -6.14 -5.78
C ALA A 100 3.75 -6.92 -6.65
N GLU A 101 3.27 -7.95 -7.35
CA GLU A 101 4.05 -8.66 -8.37
C GLU A 101 4.58 -7.70 -9.44
N ARG A 102 3.74 -6.76 -9.91
CA ARG A 102 4.15 -5.74 -10.90
C ARG A 102 5.16 -4.74 -10.35
N VAL A 103 4.98 -4.28 -9.11
CA VAL A 103 5.94 -3.40 -8.41
C VAL A 103 7.30 -4.10 -8.33
N HIS A 104 7.33 -5.35 -7.85
CA HIS A 104 8.54 -6.16 -7.76
C HIS A 104 9.20 -6.38 -9.11
N ALA A 105 8.45 -6.81 -10.12
CA ALA A 105 8.97 -7.04 -11.45
C ALA A 105 9.61 -5.77 -12.01
N ARG A 106 8.91 -4.62 -11.90
CA ARG A 106 9.39 -3.38 -12.48
C ARG A 106 10.60 -2.80 -11.76
N ILE A 107 10.59 -2.79 -10.42
CA ILE A 107 11.75 -2.33 -9.65
C ILE A 107 12.93 -3.29 -9.82
N GLY A 108 12.67 -4.61 -9.88
CA GLY A 108 13.68 -5.62 -10.14
C GLY A 108 14.37 -5.41 -11.49
N ASP A 109 13.61 -5.07 -12.55
CA ASP A 109 14.18 -4.70 -13.84
C ASP A 109 15.04 -3.43 -13.77
N ILE A 110 14.62 -2.41 -12.99
CA ILE A 110 15.43 -1.20 -12.77
C ILE A 110 16.74 -1.55 -12.05
N ALA A 111 16.67 -2.31 -10.96
CA ALA A 111 17.83 -2.73 -10.18
C ALA A 111 18.82 -3.58 -11.02
N ALA A 112 18.29 -4.43 -11.91
CA ALA A 112 19.09 -5.23 -12.83
C ALA A 112 19.60 -4.45 -14.06
N GLY A 113 19.30 -3.15 -14.17
CA GLY A 113 19.69 -2.32 -15.31
C GLY A 113 19.00 -2.68 -16.64
N LYS A 114 17.89 -3.42 -16.60
CA LYS A 114 17.11 -3.86 -17.77
C LYS A 114 16.14 -2.79 -18.28
N VAL A 115 16.50 -1.52 -18.10
CA VAL A 115 15.69 -0.36 -18.47
C VAL A 115 16.57 0.66 -19.17
N SER A 116 15.94 1.54 -19.96
CA SER A 116 16.62 2.73 -20.46
C SER A 116 17.01 3.66 -19.30
N ALA A 117 18.19 4.28 -19.40
CA ALA A 117 18.72 5.20 -18.37
C ALA A 117 18.74 4.61 -16.94
N PRO A 118 19.40 3.45 -16.70
CA PRO A 118 19.29 2.69 -15.46
C PRO A 118 19.69 3.47 -14.21
N THR A 119 20.72 4.32 -14.29
CA THR A 119 21.14 5.18 -13.15
C THR A 119 20.06 6.19 -12.77
N GLN A 120 19.43 6.83 -13.76
CA GLN A 120 18.36 7.80 -13.50
C GLN A 120 17.09 7.09 -12.99
N MET A 121 16.76 5.92 -13.55
CA MET A 121 15.66 5.10 -13.05
C MET A 121 15.89 4.57 -11.64
N THR A 122 17.15 4.30 -11.24
CA THR A 122 17.48 3.92 -9.86
C THR A 122 17.15 5.05 -8.87
N ILE A 123 17.47 6.30 -9.22
CA ILE A 123 17.12 7.47 -8.41
C ILE A 123 15.60 7.59 -8.29
N VAL A 124 14.87 7.51 -9.41
CA VAL A 124 13.40 7.57 -9.42
C VAL A 124 12.78 6.45 -8.59
N GLY A 125 13.21 5.21 -8.80
CA GLY A 125 12.71 4.03 -8.10
C GLY A 125 12.93 4.11 -6.59
N THR A 126 14.07 4.65 -6.15
CA THR A 126 14.39 4.83 -4.73
C THR A 126 13.40 5.78 -4.05
N GLN A 127 13.15 6.94 -4.68
CA GLN A 127 12.21 7.93 -4.15
C GLN A 127 10.77 7.40 -4.18
N LEU A 128 10.40 6.72 -5.26
CA LEU A 128 9.08 6.16 -5.45
C LEU A 128 8.79 5.07 -4.41
N LEU A 129 9.68 4.09 -4.22
CA LEU A 129 9.46 3.05 -3.22
C LEU A 129 9.41 3.61 -1.81
N THR A 130 10.27 4.57 -1.47
CA THR A 130 10.21 5.23 -0.15
C THR A 130 8.85 5.90 0.06
N ALA A 131 8.32 6.59 -0.96
CA ALA A 131 7.01 7.20 -0.90
C ALA A 131 5.87 6.15 -0.78
N LEU A 132 5.94 5.05 -1.53
CA LEU A 132 4.94 3.98 -1.47
C LEU A 132 4.92 3.27 -0.12
N ILE A 133 6.09 2.99 0.46
CA ILE A 133 6.18 2.37 1.79
C ILE A 133 5.56 3.26 2.85
N ASN A 134 5.86 4.57 2.81
CA ASN A 134 5.28 5.53 3.73
C ASN A 134 3.79 5.75 3.49
N HIS A 135 3.32 5.66 2.25
CA HIS A 135 1.89 5.70 1.92
C HIS A 135 1.16 4.45 2.44
N GLU A 136 1.76 3.26 2.34
CA GLU A 136 1.21 2.03 2.94
C GLU A 136 1.03 2.22 4.45
N TYR A 137 2.10 2.61 5.17
CA TYR A 137 2.05 2.83 6.62
C TYR A 137 1.11 3.96 7.05
N GLN A 138 0.94 4.99 6.23
CA GLN A 138 -0.05 6.04 6.49
C GLN A 138 -1.47 5.46 6.50
N HIS A 139 -1.78 4.60 5.53
CA HIS A 139 -3.07 3.91 5.47
C HIS A 139 -3.23 2.85 6.55
N ASP A 140 -2.14 2.19 6.96
CA ASP A 140 -2.15 1.25 8.07
C ASP A 140 -2.57 1.88 9.39
N GLN A 141 -2.21 3.16 9.61
CA GLN A 141 -2.68 3.90 10.78
C GLN A 141 -4.21 4.02 10.78
N TRP A 142 -4.82 4.39 9.65
CA TRP A 142 -6.28 4.49 9.52
C TRP A 142 -6.97 3.13 9.60
N ILE A 143 -6.37 2.07 9.04
CA ILE A 143 -6.85 0.70 9.22
C ILE A 143 -6.80 0.31 10.70
N GLY A 144 -5.71 0.64 11.40
CA GLY A 144 -5.53 0.38 12.82
C GLY A 144 -6.56 1.08 13.71
N GLU A 145 -6.92 2.33 13.39
CA GLU A 145 -8.00 3.06 14.05
C GLU A 145 -9.34 2.33 13.90
N VAL A 146 -9.70 1.87 12.70
CA VAL A 146 -10.93 1.05 12.50
C VAL A 146 -10.85 -0.27 13.27
N ARG A 147 -9.74 -1.00 13.12
CA ARG A 147 -9.52 -2.30 13.75
C ARG A 147 -9.65 -2.22 15.27
N SER A 148 -8.99 -1.26 15.90
CA SER A 148 -8.87 -1.20 17.36
C SER A 148 -9.96 -0.38 18.02
N GLU A 149 -10.23 0.84 17.53
CA GLU A 149 -11.15 1.76 18.20
C GLU A 149 -12.61 1.45 17.89
N HIS A 150 -12.90 0.95 16.68
CA HIS A 150 -14.27 0.69 16.23
C HIS A 150 -14.66 -0.79 16.27
N LEU A 151 -13.76 -1.70 15.94
CA LEU A 151 -14.03 -3.15 15.96
C LEU A 151 -13.55 -3.85 17.25
N GLY A 152 -12.67 -3.21 18.03
CA GLY A 152 -12.21 -3.74 19.32
C GLY A 152 -11.13 -4.82 19.24
N HIS A 153 -10.50 -4.99 18.07
CA HIS A 153 -9.41 -5.95 17.88
C HIS A 153 -8.06 -5.35 18.30
N ALA A 154 -7.17 -6.17 18.85
CA ALA A 154 -5.82 -5.72 19.20
C ALA A 154 -5.01 -5.37 17.95
N LEU A 155 -4.17 -4.33 18.04
CA LEU A 155 -3.19 -4.02 17.01
C LEU A 155 -2.03 -5.04 17.06
N PRO A 156 -1.49 -5.46 15.90
CA PRO A 156 -0.23 -6.18 15.85
C PRO A 156 0.93 -5.34 16.37
N THR A 157 2.05 -5.98 16.67
CA THR A 157 3.29 -5.26 17.01
C THR A 157 3.83 -4.52 15.81
N ASP A 158 4.51 -3.39 16.04
CA ASP A 158 5.18 -2.64 14.98
C ASP A 158 6.13 -3.54 14.17
N PRO A 159 6.26 -3.30 12.85
CA PRO A 159 7.11 -4.12 11.98
C PRO A 159 8.57 -4.07 12.44
N ASP A 160 9.22 -5.24 12.47
CA ASP A 160 10.63 -5.37 12.86
C ASP A 160 11.57 -4.84 11.76
N SER A 161 11.87 -3.54 11.84
CA SER A 161 12.77 -2.83 10.93
C SER A 161 13.58 -1.76 11.67
N ASP A 162 14.89 -1.83 11.51
CA ASP A 162 15.82 -0.81 12.01
C ASP A 162 15.62 0.55 11.33
N HIS A 163 14.82 0.63 10.27
CA HIS A 163 14.62 1.82 9.44
C HIS A 163 13.25 2.48 9.65
N VAL A 164 12.31 1.80 10.31
CA VAL A 164 10.97 2.34 10.56
C VAL A 164 10.93 3.01 11.93
N ARG A 165 10.31 4.19 12.01
CA ARG A 165 10.12 4.96 13.24
C ARG A 165 8.71 5.52 13.30
N ARG A 166 8.23 5.80 14.50
CA ARG A 166 7.00 6.58 14.67
C ARG A 166 7.30 8.08 14.63
N ILE A 167 6.62 8.79 13.75
CA ILE A 167 6.64 10.25 13.61
C ILE A 167 5.20 10.71 13.58
N ASP A 168 4.80 11.60 14.50
CA ASP A 168 3.44 12.12 14.62
C ASP A 168 2.35 11.03 14.69
N GLY A 169 2.69 9.88 15.29
CA GLY A 169 1.81 8.71 15.42
C GLY A 169 1.90 7.71 14.26
N TYR A 170 2.43 8.12 13.11
CA TYR A 170 2.54 7.29 11.90
C TYR A 170 3.85 6.52 11.87
N LEU A 171 3.81 5.27 11.42
CA LEU A 171 5.02 4.55 11.02
C LEU A 171 5.57 5.17 9.74
N VAL A 172 6.87 5.47 9.75
CA VAL A 172 7.56 6.10 8.63
C VAL A 172 8.90 5.40 8.44
N LEU A 173 9.15 4.93 7.21
CA LEU A 173 10.47 4.53 6.76
C LEU A 173 11.35 5.78 6.68
N HIS A 174 12.37 5.82 7.53
CA HIS A 174 13.33 6.92 7.57
C HIS A 174 14.53 6.60 6.66
N PRO A 175 14.76 7.37 5.59
CA PRO A 175 15.75 7.01 4.56
C PRO A 175 17.22 7.30 4.88
N TYR A 176 17.50 7.82 6.07
CA TYR A 176 18.83 8.32 6.46
C TYR A 176 19.34 7.79 7.81
N VAL A 177 18.85 6.64 8.28
CA VAL A 177 19.44 5.95 9.43
C VAL A 177 20.50 4.97 8.97
#